data_AF-B9RCS0-F1
#
_entry.id   AF-B9RCS0-F1
#
_cell.length_a   1.000
_cell.length_b   1.000
_cell.length_c   1.000
_cell.angle_alpha   90.00
_cell.angle_beta   90.00
_cell.angle_gamma   90.00
#
_symmetry.space_group_name_H-M   'P 1'
#
loop_
_entity.id
_entity.type
_entity.pdbx_description
1 polymer ?
#
loop_
_entity_poly.entity_id
_entity_poly.type
_entity_poly.pdbx_seq_one_letter_code
_entity_poly.pdbx_strand_id
1 'polypeptide(L)'
;MAKFFMLTSMAPLFLLFCLPLAFAAHDYGQALSKSILFFEAQRSGYLPHNQRVTWRANSGLNDGKATGVDLVGGYYDAGDNVKFGLPMAFTITMMSWSIIEYGKQMAASGELGHAIDAVKWGTDYFIKAHPEPYVLYGEVGDGNSDHYCWQRPEDMTTDRRAYKIDPSNPGSDLASETAAAMAAASMVFRHHNPAYANELLAHAHQRLSGALMTHSQPLPYGAN
;
A
#
# COMPACT_ATOMS: atom_id res chain seq x y z
N MET A 1 27.98 -71.46 5.20
CA MET A 1 28.65 -70.24 5.72
C MET A 1 28.47 -68.98 4.87
N ALA A 2 27.93 -69.02 3.64
CA ALA A 2 27.82 -67.83 2.77
C ALA A 2 26.46 -67.08 2.79
N LYS A 3 25.38 -67.64 3.36
CA LYS A 3 24.04 -67.01 3.35
C LYS A 3 23.74 -66.10 4.55
N PHE A 4 24.54 -66.17 5.62
CA PHE A 4 24.29 -65.40 6.85
C PHE A 4 24.95 -64.01 6.85
N PHE A 5 25.86 -63.75 5.92
CA PHE A 5 26.60 -62.48 5.82
C PHE A 5 25.91 -61.43 4.94
N MET A 6 24.83 -61.79 4.23
CA MET A 6 24.15 -60.87 3.31
C MET A 6 23.03 -60.05 3.97
N LEU A 7 22.55 -60.45 5.16
CA LEU A 7 21.47 -59.74 5.85
C LEU A 7 21.95 -58.55 6.71
N THR A 8 23.22 -58.50 7.09
CA THR A 8 23.77 -57.43 7.93
C THR A 8 24.22 -56.19 7.14
N SER A 9 24.18 -56.25 5.80
CA SER A 9 24.70 -55.19 4.93
C SER A 9 23.65 -54.14 4.51
N MET A 10 22.35 -54.44 4.64
CA MET A 10 21.28 -53.53 4.17
C MET A 10 20.61 -52.69 5.27
N ALA A 11 20.86 -52.99 6.54
CA ALA A 11 20.31 -52.23 7.68
C ALA A 11 20.71 -50.74 7.70
N PRO A 12 21.98 -50.33 7.43
CA PRO A 12 22.33 -48.92 7.45
C PRO A 12 21.79 -48.15 6.23
N LEU A 13 21.50 -48.83 5.11
CA LEU A 13 20.90 -48.20 3.93
C LEU A 13 19.41 -47.89 4.14
N PHE A 14 18.69 -48.73 4.88
CA PHE A 14 17.28 -48.52 5.21
C PHE A 14 17.08 -47.36 6.21
N LEU A 15 18.02 -47.17 7.14
CA LEU A 15 18.04 -46.03 8.08
C LEU A 15 18.26 -44.67 7.37
N LEU A 16 19.00 -44.65 6.25
CA LEU A 16 19.19 -43.46 5.42
C LEU A 16 17.94 -43.08 4.60
N PHE A 17 17.08 -44.04 4.25
CA PHE A 17 15.79 -43.79 3.58
C PHE A 17 14.64 -43.41 4.53
N CYS A 18 14.80 -43.65 5.84
CA CYS A 18 13.81 -43.32 6.87
C CYS A 18 14.11 -42.03 7.65
N LEU A 19 15.23 -41.36 7.38
CA LEU A 19 15.44 -40.00 7.86
C LEU A 19 14.56 -39.08 7.02
N PRO A 20 13.52 -38.43 7.58
CA PRO A 20 12.88 -37.35 6.86
C PRO A 20 13.97 -36.31 6.60
N LEU A 21 14.33 -36.11 5.33
CA LEU A 21 14.99 -34.88 4.92
C LEU A 21 14.05 -33.76 5.33
N ALA A 22 14.28 -33.20 6.50
CA ALA A 22 13.61 -32.00 6.95
C ALA A 22 14.12 -30.87 6.06
N PHE A 23 13.53 -30.74 4.87
CA PHE A 23 13.56 -29.47 4.16
C PHE A 23 12.86 -28.49 5.07
N ALA A 24 13.61 -27.54 5.61
CA ALA A 24 13.04 -26.39 6.29
C ALA A 24 12.23 -25.60 5.25
N ALA A 25 10.95 -25.97 5.10
CA ALA A 25 10.01 -25.25 4.28
C ALA A 25 9.60 -23.98 5.04
N HIS A 26 9.65 -22.84 4.36
CA HIS A 26 9.16 -21.59 4.94
C HIS A 26 7.64 -21.61 5.01
N ASP A 27 7.08 -21.13 6.12
CA ASP A 27 5.64 -20.93 6.25
C ASP A 27 5.22 -19.64 5.51
N TYR A 28 4.94 -19.78 4.22
CA TYR A 28 4.51 -18.65 3.38
C TYR A 28 3.12 -18.13 3.76
N GLY A 29 2.27 -18.93 4.41
CA GLY A 29 0.98 -18.47 4.91
C GLY A 29 1.16 -17.48 6.07
N GLN A 30 2.04 -17.82 7.01
CA GLN A 30 2.40 -16.90 8.09
C GLN A 30 3.13 -15.66 7.57
N ALA A 31 4.01 -15.81 6.58
CA ALA A 31 4.69 -14.67 5.95
C ALA A 31 3.70 -13.71 5.28
N LEU A 32 2.73 -14.23 4.52
CA LEU A 32 1.67 -13.44 3.90
C LEU A 32 0.83 -12.69 4.95
N SER A 33 0.40 -13.40 5.99
CA SER A 33 -0.44 -12.82 7.05
C SER A 33 0.27 -11.65 7.76
N LYS A 34 1.57 -11.81 8.06
CA LYS A 34 2.39 -10.75 8.67
C LYS A 34 2.68 -9.60 7.71
N SER A 35 2.85 -9.89 6.42
CA SER A 35 3.05 -8.87 5.38
C SER A 35 1.83 -7.96 5.25
N ILE A 36 0.61 -8.51 5.32
CA ILE A 36 -0.62 -7.71 5.29
C ILE A 36 -0.81 -6.95 6.61
N LEU A 37 -0.51 -7.59 7.75
CA LEU A 37 -0.58 -6.95 9.07
C LEU A 37 0.35 -5.73 9.20
N PHE A 38 1.49 -5.73 8.51
CA PHE A 38 2.40 -4.59 8.45
C PHE A 38 1.69 -3.31 7.97
N PHE A 39 0.80 -3.38 6.99
CA PHE A 39 0.06 -2.20 6.54
C PHE A 39 -0.86 -1.63 7.62
N GLU A 40 -1.50 -2.47 8.46
CA GLU A 40 -2.25 -1.97 9.63
C GLU A 40 -1.36 -1.18 10.60
N ALA A 41 -0.11 -1.60 10.75
CA ALA A 41 0.87 -0.92 11.58
C ALA A 41 1.37 0.40 10.98
N GLN A 42 1.14 0.68 9.69
CA GLN A 42 1.53 1.91 9.00
C GLN A 42 0.39 2.93 8.86
N ARG A 43 -0.85 2.58 9.23
CA ARG A 43 -2.01 3.47 9.05
C ARG A 43 -1.85 4.79 9.80
N SER A 44 -2.17 5.90 9.16
CA SER A 44 -2.35 7.23 9.76
C SER A 44 -3.84 7.56 9.85
N GLY A 45 -4.26 8.39 10.81
CA GLY A 45 -5.65 8.83 10.97
C GLY A 45 -6.42 8.12 12.08
N TYR A 46 -7.75 8.06 11.93
CA TYR A 46 -8.64 7.40 12.88
C TYR A 46 -8.65 5.89 12.64
N LEU A 47 -8.00 5.12 13.50
CA LEU A 47 -7.87 3.68 13.34
C LEU A 47 -9.20 2.95 13.59
N PRO A 48 -9.53 1.90 12.80
CA PRO A 48 -10.72 1.10 13.03
C PRO A 48 -10.66 0.39 14.39
N HIS A 49 -11.78 0.33 15.11
CA HIS A 49 -11.87 -0.38 16.38
C HIS A 49 -11.55 -1.88 16.30
N ASN A 50 -11.69 -2.47 15.10
CA ASN A 50 -11.43 -3.88 14.82
C ASN A 50 -10.03 -4.13 14.21
N GLN A 51 -9.14 -3.13 14.19
CA GLN A 51 -7.75 -3.33 13.77
C GLN A 51 -7.02 -4.35 14.66
N ARG A 52 -6.18 -5.20 14.05
CA ARG A 52 -5.43 -6.27 14.74
C ARG A 52 -4.18 -5.74 15.47
N VAL A 53 -3.59 -4.66 14.97
CA VAL A 53 -2.42 -4.01 15.59
C VAL A 53 -2.85 -3.14 16.78
N THR A 54 -2.63 -3.62 18.00
CA THR A 54 -3.15 -3.03 19.25
C THR A 54 -2.25 -1.96 19.90
N TRP A 55 -1.01 -1.83 19.45
CA TRP A 55 -0.04 -0.86 19.99
C TRP A 55 -0.02 0.48 19.22
N ARG A 56 -0.78 0.58 18.12
CA ARG A 56 -1.01 1.82 17.36
C ARG A 56 -2.30 2.48 17.84
N ALA A 57 -2.34 3.82 17.79
CA ALA A 57 -3.56 4.59 18.06
C ALA A 57 -3.76 5.69 17.00
N ASN A 58 -4.82 6.47 17.19
CA ASN A 58 -5.16 7.57 16.29
C ASN A 58 -4.01 8.58 16.18
N SER A 59 -3.67 8.98 14.96
CA SER A 59 -2.55 9.88 14.67
C SER A 59 -2.84 10.79 13.48
N GLY A 60 -2.09 11.87 13.29
CA GLY A 60 -2.23 12.74 12.09
C GLY A 60 -3.63 13.37 11.93
N LEU A 61 -4.33 13.63 13.04
CA LEU A 61 -5.76 14.00 13.01
C LEU A 61 -6.06 15.42 12.51
N ASN A 62 -5.02 16.20 12.24
CA ASN A 62 -5.12 17.56 11.70
C ASN A 62 -4.57 17.67 10.27
N ASP A 63 -4.24 16.54 9.63
CA ASP A 63 -3.71 16.51 8.26
C ASP A 63 -4.63 17.26 7.29
N GLY A 64 -4.07 18.24 6.57
CA GLY A 64 -4.78 19.05 5.58
C GLY A 64 -5.66 20.18 6.15
N LYS A 65 -5.89 20.24 7.47
CA LYS A 65 -6.78 21.22 8.09
C LYS A 65 -6.35 22.66 7.81
N ALA A 66 -5.04 22.94 7.84
CA ALA A 66 -4.49 24.27 7.55
C ALA A 66 -4.73 24.73 6.10
N THR A 67 -4.91 23.78 5.17
CA THR A 67 -5.20 24.03 3.76
C THR A 67 -6.68 23.85 3.41
N GLY A 68 -7.56 23.69 4.42
CA GLY A 68 -9.01 23.58 4.24
C GLY A 68 -9.50 22.26 3.64
N VAL A 69 -8.68 21.20 3.68
CA VAL A 69 -9.01 19.88 3.14
C VAL A 69 -8.86 18.80 4.21
N ASP A 70 -9.71 17.77 4.21
CA ASP A 70 -9.50 16.60 5.07
C ASP A 70 -8.50 15.66 4.40
N LEU A 71 -7.27 15.60 4.93
CA LEU A 71 -6.27 14.65 4.49
C LEU A 71 -5.95 13.60 5.56
N VAL A 72 -6.84 13.40 6.55
CA VAL A 72 -6.67 12.36 7.57
C VAL A 72 -6.87 10.98 6.95
N GLY A 73 -5.95 10.04 7.23
CA GLY A 73 -5.95 8.70 6.65
C GLY A 73 -4.63 8.33 5.96
N GLY A 74 -4.63 7.25 5.19
CA GLY A 74 -3.49 6.81 4.38
C GLY A 74 -2.41 6.12 5.22
N TYR A 75 -1.23 5.93 4.62
CA TYR A 75 -0.11 5.23 5.23
C TYR A 75 1.07 6.17 5.48
N TYR A 76 1.75 5.99 6.61
CA TYR A 76 3.11 6.49 6.75
C TYR A 76 4.05 5.65 5.88
N ASP A 77 5.04 6.31 5.27
CA ASP A 77 5.83 5.72 4.19
C ASP A 77 6.76 4.60 4.67
N ALA A 78 7.55 4.87 5.71
CA ALA A 78 8.56 3.94 6.19
C ALA A 78 8.60 3.89 7.73
N GLY A 79 9.77 4.15 8.33
CA GLY A 79 9.92 4.33 9.78
C GLY A 79 9.69 5.75 10.25
N ASP A 80 9.38 6.65 9.32
CA ASP A 80 9.03 8.05 9.55
C ASP A 80 7.49 8.22 9.57
N ASN A 81 7.02 9.46 9.68
CA ASN A 81 5.60 9.77 9.74
C ASN A 81 5.16 10.73 8.62
N VAL A 82 5.95 10.85 7.56
CA VAL A 82 5.54 11.53 6.33
C VAL A 82 4.65 10.61 5.50
N LYS A 83 3.69 11.20 4.80
CA LYS A 83 2.84 10.52 3.83
C LYS A 83 3.31 10.86 2.43
N PHE A 84 4.27 10.10 1.90
CA PHE A 84 4.71 10.26 0.53
C PHE A 84 3.74 9.57 -0.44
N GLY A 85 3.07 10.37 -1.28
CA GLY A 85 1.98 9.89 -2.12
C GLY A 85 2.42 8.94 -3.23
N LEU A 86 3.60 9.13 -3.82
CA LEU A 86 4.09 8.29 -4.91
C LEU A 86 4.36 6.83 -4.46
N PRO A 87 5.19 6.56 -3.44
CA PRO A 87 5.39 5.18 -2.95
C PRO A 87 4.13 4.56 -2.36
N MET A 88 3.25 5.38 -1.73
CA MET A 88 1.94 4.90 -1.30
C MET A 88 1.09 4.45 -2.49
N ALA A 89 1.04 5.23 -3.57
CA ALA A 89 0.26 4.89 -4.76
C ALA A 89 0.78 3.60 -5.40
N PHE A 90 2.10 3.51 -5.58
CA PHE A 90 2.75 2.30 -6.06
C PHE A 90 2.39 1.06 -5.22
N THR A 91 2.42 1.20 -3.88
CA THR A 91 2.03 0.14 -2.97
C THR A 91 0.60 -0.32 -3.21
N ILE A 92 -0.35 0.61 -3.35
CA ILE A 92 -1.76 0.28 -3.60
C ILE A 92 -1.97 -0.36 -4.97
N THR A 93 -1.25 0.09 -6.01
CA THR A 93 -1.23 -0.56 -7.33
C THR A 93 -0.78 -2.02 -7.19
N MET A 94 0.36 -2.27 -6.52
CA MET A 94 0.93 -3.61 -6.37
C MET A 94 0.09 -4.53 -5.47
N MET A 95 -0.50 -4.02 -4.40
CA MET A 95 -1.43 -4.78 -3.57
C MET A 95 -2.69 -5.16 -4.36
N SER A 96 -3.24 -4.23 -5.13
CA SER A 96 -4.40 -4.49 -5.98
C SER A 96 -4.08 -5.53 -7.05
N TRP A 97 -2.93 -5.43 -7.71
CA TRP A 97 -2.47 -6.41 -8.69
C TRP A 97 -2.31 -7.80 -8.05
N SER A 98 -1.70 -7.89 -6.87
CA SER A 98 -1.56 -9.15 -6.12
C SER A 98 -2.91 -9.79 -5.80
N ILE A 99 -3.92 -9.01 -5.42
CA ILE A 99 -5.28 -9.51 -5.18
C ILE A 99 -5.94 -10.00 -6.47
N ILE A 100 -5.74 -9.29 -7.59
CA ILE A 100 -6.29 -9.68 -8.90
C ILE A 100 -5.72 -11.04 -9.34
N GLU A 101 -4.41 -11.24 -9.20
CA GLU A 101 -3.74 -12.48 -9.64
C GLU A 101 -3.95 -13.64 -8.66
N TYR A 102 -3.85 -13.38 -7.36
CA TYR A 102 -3.71 -14.41 -6.32
C TYR A 102 -4.83 -14.37 -5.27
N GLY A 103 -5.92 -13.64 -5.52
CA GLY A 103 -7.01 -13.47 -4.57
C GLY A 103 -7.65 -14.79 -4.11
N LYS A 104 -7.68 -15.82 -4.96
CA LYS A 104 -8.18 -17.16 -4.59
C LYS A 104 -7.31 -17.84 -3.52
N GLN A 105 -5.99 -17.70 -3.64
CA GLN A 105 -5.01 -18.24 -2.70
C GLN A 105 -5.05 -17.45 -1.39
N MET A 106 -5.16 -16.13 -1.46
CA MET A 106 -5.38 -15.28 -0.28
C MET A 106 -6.70 -15.62 0.43
N ALA A 107 -7.76 -15.96 -0.32
CA ALA A 107 -9.03 -16.39 0.26
C ALA A 107 -8.89 -17.75 0.96
N ALA A 108 -8.20 -18.71 0.33
CA ALA A 108 -7.91 -20.00 0.93
C ALA A 108 -7.06 -19.90 2.20
N SER A 109 -6.22 -18.87 2.34
CA SER A 109 -5.44 -18.59 3.56
C SER A 109 -6.18 -17.69 4.57
N GLY A 110 -7.38 -17.21 4.26
CA GLY A 110 -8.16 -16.31 5.13
C GLY A 110 -7.71 -14.83 5.13
N GLU A 111 -6.79 -14.44 4.25
CA GLU A 111 -6.18 -13.09 4.24
C GLU A 111 -6.78 -12.14 3.18
N LEU A 112 -7.62 -12.64 2.26
CA LEU A 112 -8.19 -11.80 1.18
C LEU A 112 -8.93 -10.56 1.74
N GLY A 113 -9.72 -10.72 2.80
CA GLY A 113 -10.43 -9.59 3.42
C GLY A 113 -9.48 -8.52 3.93
N HIS A 114 -8.42 -8.92 4.63
CA HIS A 114 -7.40 -8.02 5.15
C HIS A 114 -6.62 -7.31 4.04
N ALA A 115 -6.31 -8.01 2.95
CA ALA A 115 -5.67 -7.41 1.78
C ALA A 115 -6.57 -6.35 1.12
N ILE A 116 -7.86 -6.64 0.95
CA ILE A 116 -8.86 -5.71 0.40
C ILE A 116 -9.01 -4.48 1.31
N ASP A 117 -9.09 -4.68 2.63
CA ASP A 117 -9.17 -3.57 3.61
C ASP A 117 -7.93 -2.67 3.57
N ALA A 118 -6.74 -3.26 3.35
CA ALA A 118 -5.52 -2.51 3.20
C ALA A 118 -5.49 -1.68 1.91
N VAL A 119 -5.97 -2.22 0.78
CA VAL A 119 -6.16 -1.44 -0.45
C VAL A 119 -7.15 -0.31 -0.22
N LYS A 120 -8.30 -0.60 0.40
CA LYS A 120 -9.35 0.39 0.67
C LYS A 120 -8.84 1.56 1.49
N TRP A 121 -8.02 1.31 2.50
CA TRP A 121 -7.45 2.35 3.35
C TRP A 121 -6.62 3.37 2.58
N GLY A 122 -5.82 2.90 1.62
CA GLY A 122 -5.04 3.78 0.74
C GLY A 122 -5.93 4.52 -0.26
N THR A 123 -6.90 3.84 -0.87
CA THR A 123 -7.78 4.47 -1.85
C THR A 123 -8.76 5.48 -1.25
N ASP A 124 -9.24 5.26 -0.02
CA ASP A 124 -10.02 6.25 0.73
C ASP A 124 -9.22 7.54 0.93
N TYR A 125 -7.92 7.43 1.21
CA TYR A 125 -7.03 8.57 1.29
C TYR A 125 -6.81 9.25 -0.07
N PHE A 126 -6.65 8.50 -1.16
CA PHE A 126 -6.50 9.10 -2.50
C PHE A 126 -7.75 9.84 -2.98
N ILE A 127 -8.96 9.38 -2.61
CA ILE A 127 -10.20 10.12 -2.86
C ILE A 127 -10.14 11.48 -2.15
N LYS A 128 -9.79 11.50 -0.87
CA LYS A 128 -9.61 12.74 -0.08
C LYS A 128 -8.52 13.66 -0.64
N ALA A 129 -7.41 13.08 -1.07
CA ALA A 129 -6.30 13.81 -1.68
C ALA A 129 -6.63 14.33 -3.10
N HIS A 130 -7.76 13.93 -3.68
CA HIS A 130 -8.30 14.41 -4.94
C HIS A 130 -9.62 15.20 -4.76
N PRO A 131 -9.59 16.36 -4.08
CA PRO A 131 -10.82 17.10 -3.79
C PRO A 131 -11.42 17.80 -5.02
N GLU A 132 -10.61 18.11 -6.03
CA GLU A 132 -11.03 18.87 -7.22
C GLU A 132 -10.39 18.31 -8.50
N PRO A 133 -11.07 18.42 -9.65
CA PRO A 133 -10.50 18.04 -10.94
C PRO A 133 -9.17 18.78 -11.14
N TYR A 134 -8.07 18.03 -11.25
CA TYR A 134 -6.68 18.52 -11.43
C TYR A 134 -5.90 18.93 -10.17
N VAL A 135 -6.44 18.82 -8.97
CA VAL A 135 -5.71 19.11 -7.71
C VAL A 135 -5.39 17.80 -6.99
N LEU A 136 -4.12 17.43 -6.83
CA LEU A 136 -3.72 16.24 -6.04
C LEU A 136 -2.81 16.63 -4.90
N TYR A 137 -3.19 16.29 -3.68
CA TYR A 137 -2.27 16.35 -2.54
C TYR A 137 -1.36 15.12 -2.56
N GLY A 138 -0.07 15.38 -2.78
CA GLY A 138 0.96 14.35 -2.95
C GLY A 138 1.75 14.05 -1.69
N GLU A 139 1.73 14.95 -0.72
CA GLU A 139 2.54 14.81 0.49
C GLU A 139 1.89 15.50 1.68
N VAL A 140 2.01 14.89 2.85
CA VAL A 140 1.64 15.50 4.14
C VAL A 140 2.74 15.22 5.16
N GLY A 141 3.36 16.28 5.68
CA GLY A 141 4.58 16.20 6.48
C GLY A 141 5.75 16.89 5.79
N ASP A 142 6.56 17.64 6.53
CA ASP A 142 7.87 18.09 6.07
C ASP A 142 8.94 17.08 6.47
N GLY A 143 9.59 16.45 5.49
CA GLY A 143 10.56 15.37 5.72
C GLY A 143 11.73 15.77 6.61
N ASN A 144 12.26 16.98 6.49
CA ASN A 144 13.37 17.42 7.34
C ASN A 144 12.96 17.49 8.81
N SER A 145 11.81 18.13 9.10
CA SER A 145 11.33 18.26 10.47
C SER A 145 10.92 16.91 11.06
N ASP A 146 10.31 16.04 10.26
CA ASP A 146 9.87 14.72 10.70
C ASP A 146 11.06 13.82 11.01
N HIS A 147 12.08 13.78 10.14
CA HIS A 147 13.25 12.92 10.30
C HIS A 147 14.21 13.41 11.37
N TYR A 148 14.14 14.68 11.76
CA TYR A 148 14.91 15.22 12.87
C TYR A 148 14.37 14.76 14.25
N CYS A 149 13.12 14.29 14.32
CA CYS A 149 12.46 13.94 15.57
C CYS A 149 12.10 12.45 15.64
N TRP A 150 12.71 11.72 16.58
CA TRP A 150 12.34 10.33 16.84
C TRP A 150 11.14 10.25 17.79
N GLN A 151 9.94 10.11 17.23
CA GLN A 151 8.69 10.14 17.99
C GLN A 151 7.66 9.16 17.43
N ARG A 152 6.69 8.80 18.27
CA ARG A 152 5.53 8.01 17.86
C ARG A 152 4.58 8.86 17.00
N PRO A 153 3.87 8.27 16.03
CA PRO A 153 2.86 8.99 15.26
C PRO A 153 1.71 9.54 16.14
N GLU A 154 1.47 8.96 17.31
CA GLU A 154 0.44 9.44 18.23
C GLU A 154 0.83 10.76 18.95
N ASP A 155 2.12 11.06 19.04
CA ASP A 155 2.65 12.20 19.82
C ASP A 155 3.25 13.31 18.93
N MET A 156 3.08 13.23 17.60
CA MET A 156 3.82 14.10 16.68
C MET A 156 3.55 15.59 16.85
N THR A 157 4.64 16.36 16.94
CA THR A 157 4.61 17.82 16.97
C THR A 157 5.32 18.48 15.78
N THR A 158 5.73 17.69 14.78
CA THR A 158 6.45 18.15 13.58
C THR A 158 5.51 18.85 12.59
N ASP A 159 6.09 19.57 11.62
CA ASP A 159 5.29 20.27 10.61
C ASP A 159 4.62 19.24 9.69
N ARG A 160 3.28 19.31 9.62
CA ARG A 160 2.43 18.44 8.81
C ARG A 160 1.74 19.18 7.67
N ARG A 161 2.41 20.18 7.09
CA ARG A 161 1.89 20.87 5.91
C ARG A 161 1.63 19.90 4.76
N ALA A 162 0.64 20.23 3.96
CA ALA A 162 0.25 19.44 2.80
C ALA A 162 0.79 20.09 1.52
N TYR A 163 1.38 19.28 0.66
CA TYR A 163 1.86 19.71 -0.66
C TYR A 163 1.00 19.11 -1.75
N LYS A 164 0.76 19.90 -2.80
CA LYS A 164 -0.09 19.52 -3.92
C LYS A 164 0.59 19.74 -5.26
N ILE A 165 0.13 18.98 -6.24
CA ILE A 165 0.32 19.25 -7.66
C ILE A 165 -0.99 19.78 -8.26
N ASP A 166 -0.83 20.67 -9.22
CA ASP A 166 -1.92 21.30 -9.97
C ASP A 166 -1.44 21.72 -11.37
N PRO A 167 -2.28 22.29 -12.25
CA PRO A 167 -1.84 22.68 -13.59
C PRO A 167 -0.69 23.71 -13.61
N SER A 168 -0.48 24.48 -12.54
CA SER A 168 0.62 25.42 -12.41
C SER A 168 1.88 24.79 -11.82
N ASN A 169 1.75 23.71 -11.05
CA ASN A 169 2.82 22.95 -10.41
C ASN A 169 2.62 21.46 -10.71
N PRO A 170 2.96 20.98 -11.92
CA PRO A 170 2.59 19.65 -12.37
C PRO A 170 3.46 18.54 -11.73
N GLY A 171 2.92 17.33 -11.68
CA GLY A 171 3.63 16.11 -11.22
C GLY A 171 3.03 14.86 -11.87
N SER A 172 3.41 14.61 -13.13
CA SER A 172 2.78 13.57 -13.96
C SER A 172 3.05 12.15 -13.46
N ASP A 173 4.19 11.91 -12.83
CA ASP A 173 4.56 10.63 -12.20
C ASP A 173 3.62 10.28 -11.04
N LEU A 174 3.49 11.18 -10.06
CA LEU A 174 2.58 11.05 -8.93
C LEU A 174 1.12 10.93 -9.39
N ALA A 175 0.70 11.78 -10.34
CA ALA A 175 -0.65 11.76 -10.87
C ALA A 175 -0.97 10.42 -11.58
N SER A 176 -0.03 9.92 -12.38
CA SER A 176 -0.21 8.68 -13.15
C SER A 176 -0.20 7.46 -12.24
N GLU A 177 0.70 7.39 -11.26
CA GLU A 177 0.74 6.26 -10.33
C GLU A 177 -0.49 6.24 -9.42
N THR A 178 -0.97 7.41 -8.96
CA THR A 178 -2.23 7.49 -8.20
C THR A 178 -3.43 7.05 -9.05
N ALA A 179 -3.44 7.40 -10.35
CA ALA A 179 -4.46 6.93 -11.28
C ALA A 179 -4.40 5.41 -11.48
N ALA A 180 -3.19 4.85 -11.62
CA ALA A 180 -2.97 3.40 -11.72
C ALA A 180 -3.47 2.66 -10.48
N ALA A 181 -3.16 3.19 -9.29
CA ALA A 181 -3.62 2.65 -8.01
C ALA A 181 -5.14 2.58 -7.93
N MET A 182 -5.82 3.70 -8.23
CA MET A 182 -7.28 3.78 -8.21
C MET A 182 -7.93 2.89 -9.29
N ALA A 183 -7.36 2.85 -10.49
CA ALA A 183 -7.85 1.99 -11.56
C ALA A 183 -7.72 0.49 -11.21
N ALA A 184 -6.56 0.06 -10.71
CA ALA A 184 -6.32 -1.33 -10.28
C ALA A 184 -7.25 -1.71 -9.12
N ALA A 185 -7.37 -0.85 -8.11
CA ALA A 185 -8.29 -1.07 -6.99
C ALA A 185 -9.76 -1.13 -7.46
N SER A 186 -10.16 -0.36 -8.48
CA SER A 186 -11.52 -0.45 -9.04
C SER A 186 -11.86 -1.84 -9.57
N MET A 187 -10.86 -2.60 -10.06
CA MET A 187 -11.04 -3.98 -10.49
C MET A 187 -11.25 -4.91 -9.30
N VAL A 188 -10.48 -4.73 -8.21
CA VAL A 188 -10.62 -5.49 -6.96
C VAL A 188 -12.03 -5.32 -6.37
N PHE A 189 -12.55 -4.09 -6.33
CA PHE A 189 -13.86 -3.81 -5.77
C PHE A 189 -15.04 -4.07 -6.71
N ARG A 190 -14.80 -4.31 -8.01
CA ARG A 190 -15.85 -4.34 -9.05
C ARG A 190 -17.05 -5.23 -8.71
N HIS A 191 -16.80 -6.39 -8.11
CA HIS A 191 -17.85 -7.37 -7.80
C HIS A 191 -18.42 -7.25 -6.38
N HIS A 192 -17.65 -6.67 -5.44
CA HIS A 192 -18.02 -6.59 -4.03
C HIS A 192 -18.60 -5.23 -3.64
N ASN A 193 -18.18 -4.17 -4.30
CA ASN A 193 -18.66 -2.80 -4.12
C ASN A 193 -18.60 -2.02 -5.45
N PRO A 194 -19.56 -2.25 -6.37
CA PRO A 194 -19.56 -1.62 -7.68
C PRO A 194 -19.62 -0.09 -7.64
N ALA A 195 -20.29 0.48 -6.64
CA ALA A 195 -20.39 1.93 -6.46
C ALA A 195 -19.02 2.54 -6.17
N TYR A 196 -18.30 1.98 -5.19
CA TYR A 196 -16.94 2.41 -4.86
C TYR A 196 -15.96 2.17 -6.02
N ALA A 197 -16.09 1.04 -6.73
CA ALA A 197 -15.30 0.79 -7.94
C ALA A 197 -15.52 1.87 -9.01
N ASN A 198 -16.75 2.35 -9.20
CA ASN A 198 -17.04 3.45 -10.14
C ASN A 198 -16.46 4.78 -9.66
N GLU A 199 -16.52 5.07 -8.37
CA GLU A 199 -15.91 6.27 -7.78
C GLU A 199 -14.40 6.30 -8.00
N LEU A 200 -13.71 5.19 -7.70
CA LEU A 200 -12.26 5.06 -7.95
C LEU A 200 -11.92 5.26 -9.43
N LEU A 201 -12.68 4.64 -10.33
CA LEU A 201 -12.45 4.77 -11.76
C LEU A 201 -12.69 6.21 -12.26
N ALA A 202 -13.67 6.91 -11.70
CA ALA A 202 -13.93 8.32 -12.01
C ALA A 202 -12.74 9.21 -11.60
N HIS A 203 -12.21 9.04 -10.39
CA HIS A 203 -11.01 9.75 -9.97
C HIS A 203 -9.79 9.39 -10.85
N ALA A 204 -9.59 8.11 -11.18
CA ALA A 204 -8.49 7.67 -12.04
C ALA A 204 -8.53 8.32 -13.44
N HIS A 205 -9.70 8.38 -14.08
CA HIS A 205 -9.85 9.02 -15.39
C HIS A 205 -9.52 10.51 -15.36
N GLN A 206 -10.04 11.24 -14.38
CA GLN A 206 -9.77 12.68 -14.23
C GLN A 206 -8.27 12.96 -14.07
N ARG A 207 -7.52 12.08 -13.38
CA ARG A 207 -6.06 12.17 -13.23
C ARG A 207 -5.31 11.90 -14.52
N LEU A 208 -5.65 10.84 -15.23
CA LEU A 208 -5.01 10.52 -16.50
C LEU A 208 -5.20 11.66 -17.50
N SER A 209 -6.40 12.25 -17.56
CA SER A 209 -6.65 13.43 -18.40
C SER A 209 -5.85 14.65 -17.97
N GLY A 210 -5.71 14.92 -16.67
CA GLY A 210 -4.89 16.02 -16.14
C GLY A 210 -3.39 15.85 -16.42
N ALA A 211 -2.83 14.66 -16.18
CA ALA A 211 -1.43 14.34 -16.44
C ALA A 211 -1.07 14.42 -17.94
N LEU A 212 -2.02 14.12 -18.82
CA LEU A 212 -1.86 14.30 -20.26
C LEU A 212 -1.90 15.79 -20.66
N MET A 213 -2.70 16.61 -19.97
CA MET A 213 -2.78 18.05 -20.27
C MET A 213 -1.47 18.79 -19.97
N THR A 214 -0.74 18.44 -18.90
CA THR A 214 0.51 19.10 -18.51
C THR A 214 1.65 18.91 -19.53
N HIS A 215 1.63 17.82 -20.31
CA HIS A 215 2.60 17.56 -21.38
C HIS A 215 2.15 18.03 -22.77
N SER A 216 0.89 18.45 -22.92
CA SER A 216 0.32 18.95 -24.18
C SER A 216 0.44 20.47 -24.37
N GLN A 217 0.96 21.20 -23.38
CA GLN A 217 1.31 22.61 -23.57
C GLN A 217 2.52 22.68 -24.51
N PRO A 218 2.41 23.31 -25.70
CA PRO A 218 3.57 23.51 -26.55
C PRO A 218 4.62 24.32 -25.77
N LEU A 219 5.90 23.94 -25.88
CA LEU A 219 7.00 24.79 -25.44
C LEU A 219 6.74 26.21 -25.98
N PRO A 220 6.90 27.27 -25.17
CA PRO A 220 6.73 28.62 -25.67
C PRO A 220 7.70 28.82 -26.82
N TYR A 221 7.15 28.92 -28.04
CA TYR A 221 7.89 29.41 -29.18
C TYR A 221 8.24 30.86 -28.87
N GLY A 222 9.48 31.10 -28.43
CA GLY A 222 10.04 32.43 -28.25
C GLY A 222 10.70 32.66 -26.90
N ALA A 223 11.95 32.19 -26.75
CA ALA A 223 12.99 32.88 -25.98
C ALA A 223 14.36 32.39 -26.48
N ASN A 224 15.02 33.29 -27.23
CA ASN A 224 16.35 33.27 -27.86
C ASN A 224 16.48 32.50 -29.19
#